data_AF-A0A3D5UTA4-F1
#
_entry.id   AF-A0A3D5UTA4-F1
#
_cell.length_a   1.000
_cell.length_b   1.000
_cell.length_c   1.000
_cell.angle_alpha   90.00
_cell.angle_beta   90.00
_cell.angle_gamma   90.00
#
_symmetry.space_group_name_H-M   'P 1'
#
loop_
_entity.id
_entity.type
_entity.pdbx_description
1 polymer ?
#
loop_
_entity_poly.entity_id
_entity_poly.type
_entity_poly.pdbx_seq_one_letter_code
_entity_poly.pdbx_strand_id
1 'polypeptide(L)' 'HGLTYSRFIDGLAKAGIEVDRKVLSDLAIHEPEAFKALVAQAQSALQ' A
#
# COMPACT_ATOMS: atom_id res chain seq x y z
N HIS A 1 -9.46 6.95 1.09
CA HIS A 1 -8.04 6.82 0.73
C HIS A 1 -7.88 7.18 -0.75
N GLY A 2 -7.24 8.30 -1.10
CA GLY A 2 -7.30 8.89 -2.44
C GLY A 2 -6.48 8.21 -3.54
N LEU A 3 -5.89 7.03 -3.28
CA LEU A 3 -5.17 6.27 -4.31
C LEU A 3 -6.05 5.18 -4.90
N THR A 4 -6.05 5.09 -6.22
CA THR A 4 -6.48 3.87 -6.89
C THR A 4 -5.53 2.74 -6.56
N TYR A 5 -6.04 1.50 -6.57
CA TYR A 5 -5.25 0.31 -6.32
C TYR A 5 -3.97 0.28 -7.20
N SER A 6 -4.07 0.61 -8.50
CA SER A 6 -2.90 0.64 -9.38
C SER A 6 -1.85 1.65 -8.96
N ARG A 7 -2.24 2.86 -8.52
CA ARG A 7 -1.27 3.86 -8.02
C ARG A 7 -0.65 3.40 -6.71
N PHE A 8 -1.43 2.78 -5.83
CA PHE A 8 -0.91 2.24 -4.58
C PHE A 8 0.14 1.14 -4.82
N ILE A 9 -0.12 0.19 -5.71
CA ILE A 9 0.84 -0.85 -6.09
C ILE A 9 2.10 -0.25 -6.76
N ASP A 10 1.94 0.74 -7.64
CA ASP A 10 3.07 1.47 -8.23
C ASP A 10 3.91 2.17 -7.15
N GLY A 11 3.28 2.78 -6.14
CA GLY A 11 3.96 3.41 -5.02
C GLY A 11 4.72 2.42 -4.14
N LEU A 12 4.12 1.25 -3.86
CA LEU A 12 4.81 0.17 -3.13
C LEU A 12 6.04 -0.34 -3.90
N ALA A 13 5.91 -0.55 -5.21
CA ALA A 13 7.01 -0.97 -6.06
C ALA A 13 8.15 0.07 -6.08
N LYS A 14 7.81 1.36 -6.18
CA LYS A 14 8.79 2.47 -6.12
C LYS A 14 9.44 2.62 -4.76
N ALA A 15 8.72 2.28 -3.69
CA ALA A 15 9.27 2.21 -2.33
C ALA A 15 10.16 0.98 -2.10
N GLY A 16 10.27 0.06 -3.08
CA GLY A 16 10.99 -1.20 -2.94
C GLY A 16 10.30 -2.22 -2.02
N ILE A 17 8.99 -2.08 -1.83
CA ILE A 17 8.20 -2.91 -0.93
C ILE A 17 7.44 -3.96 -1.76
N GLU A 18 7.89 -5.21 -1.69
CA GLU A 18 7.16 -6.34 -2.25
C GLU A 18 6.15 -6.90 -1.23
N VAL A 19 4.87 -6.78 -1.55
CA VAL A 19 3.76 -7.34 -0.75
C VAL A 19 2.91 -8.25 -1.63
N ASP A 20 2.56 -9.42 -1.11
CA ASP A 20 1.59 -10.30 -1.77
C ASP A 20 0.19 -9.69 -1.70
N ARG A 21 -0.51 -9.68 -2.84
CA ARG A 21 -1.84 -9.05 -2.97
C ARG A 21 -2.89 -9.69 -2.05
N LYS A 22 -2.77 -10.98 -1.74
CA LYS A 22 -3.65 -11.69 -0.79
C LYS A 22 -3.41 -11.19 0.62
N VAL A 23 -2.14 -11.10 1.03
CA VAL A 23 -1.75 -10.57 2.34
C VAL A 23 -2.16 -9.11 2.47
N LEU A 24 -2.02 -8.31 1.41
CA LEU A 24 -2.46 -6.93 1.39
C LEU A 24 -3.98 -6.80 1.62
N SER A 25 -4.77 -7.66 1.00
CA SER A 25 -6.23 -7.65 1.12
C SER A 25 -6.66 -8.02 2.54
N ASP A 26 -6.00 -9.02 3.12
CA ASP A 26 -6.22 -9.46 4.49
C ASP A 26 -5.82 -8.37 5.50
N LEU A 27 -4.63 -7.77 5.31
CA LEU A 27 -4.14 -6.64 6.10
C LEU A 27 -5.08 -5.44 6.06
N ALA A 28 -5.65 -5.14 4.89
CA ALA A 28 -6.61 -4.03 4.76
C ALA A 28 -7.90 -4.26 5.57
N ILE A 29 -8.28 -5.52 5.80
CA ILE A 29 -9.49 -5.90 6.53
C ILE A 29 -9.21 -6.01 8.03
N HIS A 30 -8.12 -6.67 8.40
CA HIS A 30 -7.81 -7.03 9.79
C HIS A 30 -6.93 -5.99 10.51
N GLU A 31 -6.10 -5.25 9.78
CA GLU A 31 -5.02 -4.40 10.30
C GLU A 31 -5.05 -3.00 9.62
N PRO A 32 -6.12 -2.20 9.83
CA PRO A 32 -6.29 -0.93 9.13
C PRO A 32 -5.20 0.11 9.43
N GLU A 33 -4.58 0.05 10.63
CA GLU A 33 -3.46 0.92 10.98
C GLU A 33 -2.19 0.58 10.18
N ALA A 34 -1.85 -0.71 10.07
CA ALA A 34 -0.73 -1.16 9.26
C ALA A 34 -0.95 -0.82 7.77
N PHE A 35 -2.17 -1.03 7.26
CA PHE A 35 -2.53 -0.66 5.90
C PHE A 35 -2.37 0.85 5.66
N LYS A 36 -2.76 1.69 6.63
CA LYS A 36 -2.58 3.15 6.54
C LYS A 36 -1.11 3.54 6.45
N ALA A 37 -0.22 2.87 7.18
CA ALA A 37 1.23 3.10 7.10
C ALA A 37 1.78 2.75 5.71
N LEU A 38 1.36 1.62 5.13
CA LEU A 38 1.73 1.25 3.76
C LEU A 38 1.24 2.28 2.74
N VAL A 39 0.01 2.76 2.89
CA VAL A 39 -0.57 3.79 2.01
C VAL A 39 0.21 5.11 2.10
N ALA A 40 0.69 5.49 3.28
CA ALA A 40 1.54 6.66 3.45
C ALA A 40 2.91 6.48 2.77
N GLN A 41 3.55 5.32 2.97
CA GLN A 41 4.84 5.01 2.36
C GLN A 41 4.76 4.97 0.83
N ALA A 42 3.70 4.35 0.29
CA ALA A 42 3.42 4.32 -1.14
C ALA A 42 3.15 5.74 -1.69
N GLN A 43 2.46 6.62 -0.94
CA GLN A 43 2.28 8.02 -1.35
C GLN A 43 3.60 8.77 -1.40
N SER A 44 4.45 8.64 -0.39
CA SER A 44 5.76 9.29 -0.36
C SER A 44 6.66 8.85 -1.51
N ALA A 45 6.59 7.60 -1.94
CA ALA A 45 7.36 7.09 -3.08
C ALA A 45 6.80 7.48 -4.46
N LEU A 46 5.60 8.05 -4.52
CA LEU A 46 4.99 8.58 -5.75
C LEU A 46 5.21 10.09 -5.94
N GLN A 47 5.77 10.77 -4.94
CA GLN A 47 6.10 12.20 -5.02
C GLN A 47 7.40 12.46 -5.77
#